data_AF-A0A6A1VL23-F1
#
_entry.id   AF-A0A6A1VL23-F1
#
_cell.length_a   1.000
_cell.length_b   1.000
_cell.length_c   1.000
_cell.angle_alpha   90.00
_cell.angle_beta   90.00
_cell.angle_gamma   90.00
#
_symmetry.space_group_name_H-M   'P 1'
#
loop_
_entity.id
_entity.type
_entity.pdbx_description
1 polymer ?
#
loop_
_entity_poly.entity_id
_entity_poly.type
_entity_poly.pdbx_seq_one_letter_code
_entity_poly.pdbx_strand_id
1 'polypeptide(L)'
;MDRLISLEPSNLVPIRIENGQKCQGELTLRNVMYTMPVAFRLQPLLKTRYSVRPQSGIISPLATLTVEILYHSPPGSDLPHSFPHSDDSFLLHSVVVPGAAIKEPSSMFDAVPSDWFTTKKKQVFIDSGIKIMFVGAPILAQLVLDGSMDEIREVLEKSDAAWRAVDSVDAYGQTLLHLAIAQSRADIVQLLLEFEPDVEAQSRSGSSPLEAASAFGEALIVELLLAHRACTERLEFATWGPIHLAAGGGHTEVLRLLLLKGANVDALAKDGNTALHLAVEERRRDCARLLLATGARADVRNVRDGNTPLHIAASLGDEYMVKLLLQKGANKDIRNRVGKTAYDVAVEYGQNRLFDILRLGDSLCIASRKGEVRTIQKLLENGAAINGRDQHGWTALHRASFKGKVDAVRALLEKGIDIGAKDEDGYTALHCAAESGQTEVVELLVKKGAEVDARTNKGVAALQIAESLQYTGITRILIHEGGTKDNTTLAPATAPIRLRNKIVLAEQGAETGRLKKSTRARALRSSFDRTEPLAVL
;
A
#
# COMPACT_ATOMS: atom_id res chain seq x y z
N MET A 1 11.07 49.07 44.18
CA MET A 1 12.11 48.71 45.17
C MET A 1 13.01 47.74 44.48
N ASP A 2 14.16 48.27 44.07
CA ASP A 2 14.79 47.90 42.83
C ASP A 2 15.63 46.65 43.04
N ARG A 3 15.36 45.61 42.23
CA ARG A 3 16.16 44.39 42.26
C ARG A 3 17.60 44.77 41.91
N LEU A 4 18.54 44.49 42.81
CA LEU A 4 19.97 44.73 42.56
C LEU A 4 20.51 43.88 41.40
N ILE A 5 19.86 42.73 41.18
CA ILE A 5 20.19 41.77 40.14
C ILE A 5 18.94 41.52 39.30
N SER A 6 19.05 41.65 37.98
CA SER A 6 18.03 41.18 37.04
C SER A 6 18.41 39.81 36.49
N LEU A 7 17.41 38.95 36.28
CA LEU A 7 17.58 37.63 35.68
C LEU A 7 17.33 37.75 34.18
N GLU A 8 18.31 37.37 33.36
CA GLU A 8 18.20 37.36 31.91
C GLU A 8 18.35 35.92 31.38
N PRO A 9 17.59 35.50 30.35
CA PRO A 9 16.50 36.22 29.67
C PRO A 9 15.16 36.18 30.41
N SER A 10 14.95 35.25 31.35
CA SER A 10 13.73 35.14 32.15
C SER A 10 14.01 34.56 33.53
N ASN A 11 13.01 34.55 34.42
CA ASN A 11 13.09 33.91 35.73
C ASN A 11 12.87 32.39 35.70
N LEU A 12 12.66 31.81 34.51
CA LEU A 12 12.49 30.38 34.29
C LEU A 12 13.80 29.80 33.74
N VAL A 13 14.34 28.79 34.44
CA VAL A 13 15.59 28.13 34.08
C VAL A 13 15.27 26.76 33.48
N PRO A 14 15.51 26.54 32.17
CA PRO A 14 15.40 25.22 31.57
C PRO A 14 16.58 24.35 32.02
N ILE A 15 16.30 23.22 32.66
CA ILE A 15 17.31 22.20 33.00
C ILE A 15 17.15 21.04 32.04
N ARG A 16 18.22 20.74 31.30
CA ARG A 16 18.25 19.62 30.36
C ARG A 16 18.36 18.30 31.10
N ILE A 17 17.40 17.40 30.91
CA ILE A 17 17.44 16.02 31.43
C ILE A 17 17.69 15.06 30.27
N GLU A 18 18.84 14.38 30.33
CA GLU A 18 19.21 13.31 29.40
C GLU A 18 19.80 12.11 30.13
N ASN A 19 19.50 10.92 29.62
CA ASN A 19 19.98 9.68 30.19
C ASN A 19 21.51 9.61 30.12
N GLY A 20 22.16 9.55 31.29
CA GLY A 20 23.62 9.38 31.41
C GLY A 20 24.44 10.67 31.29
N GLN A 21 23.83 11.84 31.09
CA GLN A 21 24.52 13.14 31.11
C GLN A 21 24.23 13.93 32.39
N LYS A 22 25.10 14.89 32.71
CA LYS A 22 24.87 15.80 33.84
C LYS A 22 23.70 16.72 33.49
N CYS A 23 22.62 16.64 34.27
CA CYS A 23 21.48 17.53 34.10
C CYS A 23 21.86 18.94 34.55
N GLN A 24 21.99 19.86 33.60
CA GLN A 24 22.43 21.23 33.86
C GLN A 24 21.51 22.25 33.21
N GLY A 25 21.34 23.39 33.87
CA GLY A 25 20.70 24.59 33.33
C GLY A 25 21.54 25.82 33.65
N GLU A 26 21.48 26.82 32.79
CA GLU A 26 22.24 28.06 32.95
C GLU A 26 21.30 29.22 33.26
N LEU A 27 21.73 30.09 34.18
CA LEU A 27 21.01 31.30 34.57
C LEU A 27 21.98 32.48 34.54
N THR A 28 21.63 33.54 33.81
CA THR A 28 22.46 34.75 33.78
C THR A 28 21.95 35.80 34.76
N LEU A 29 22.83 36.22 35.64
CA LEU A 29 22.61 37.26 36.63
C LEU A 29 23.24 38.55 36.13
N ARG A 30 22.46 39.62 36.01
CA ARG A 30 22.95 40.94 35.59
C ARG A 30 22.88 41.92 36.74
N ASN A 31 23.97 42.63 36.99
CA ASN A 31 23.97 43.75 37.93
C ASN A 31 23.29 44.97 37.31
N VAL A 32 22.21 45.46 37.95
CA VAL A 32 21.44 46.62 37.50
C VAL A 32 22.09 47.95 37.95
N MET A 33 23.02 47.89 38.89
CA MET A 33 23.68 49.08 39.44
C MET A 33 24.75 49.62 38.48
N TYR A 34 24.69 50.92 38.19
CA TYR A 34 25.62 51.61 37.29
C TYR A 34 27.02 51.84 37.88
N THR A 35 27.11 52.00 39.21
CA THR A 35 28.34 52.51 39.86
C THR A 35 28.89 51.60 40.94
N MET A 36 28.14 50.57 41.37
CA MET A 36 28.50 49.73 42.52
C MET A 36 28.47 48.24 42.17
N PRO A 37 29.49 47.45 42.57
CA PRO A 37 29.46 46.01 42.41
C PRO A 37 28.52 45.37 43.45
N VAL A 38 27.89 44.28 43.06
CA VAL A 38 26.89 43.55 43.86
C VAL A 38 27.42 42.14 44.13
N ALA A 39 27.46 41.75 45.42
CA ALA A 39 27.70 40.37 45.80
C ALA A 39 26.39 39.59 45.79
N PHE A 40 26.42 38.37 45.27
CA PHE A 40 25.27 37.47 45.22
C PHE A 40 25.58 36.15 45.91
N ARG A 41 24.52 35.49 46.39
CA ARG A 41 24.54 34.12 46.87
C ARG A 41 23.25 33.42 46.47
N LEU A 42 23.34 32.41 45.63
CA LEU A 42 22.22 31.61 45.17
C LEU A 42 22.18 30.30 45.97
N GLN A 43 21.07 30.05 46.67
CA GLN A 43 20.91 28.86 47.49
C GLN A 43 19.61 28.12 47.14
N PRO A 44 19.68 26.85 46.70
CA PRO A 44 18.49 26.00 46.58
C PRO A 44 17.97 25.66 47.98
N LEU A 45 16.64 25.62 48.16
CA LEU A 45 16.05 25.12 49.42
C LEU A 45 16.35 23.63 49.63
N LEU A 46 16.34 22.85 48.55
CA LEU A 46 16.65 21.41 48.57
C LEU A 46 18.05 21.14 48.03
N LYS A 47 19.05 21.28 48.92
CA LYS A 47 20.48 21.06 48.61
C LYS A 47 20.82 19.63 48.19
N THR A 48 19.95 18.67 48.48
CA THR A 48 20.12 17.27 48.07
C THR A 48 19.83 17.05 46.58
N ARG A 49 18.98 17.90 45.97
CA ARG A 49 18.58 17.79 44.56
C ARG A 49 19.34 18.73 43.64
N TYR A 50 19.79 19.88 44.13
CA TYR A 50 20.46 20.88 43.28
C TYR A 50 21.81 21.30 43.85
N SER A 51 22.79 21.47 42.98
CA SER A 51 24.02 22.20 43.27
C SER A 51 24.20 23.36 42.30
N VAL A 52 24.80 24.44 42.78
CA VAL A 52 24.90 25.70 42.04
C VAL A 52 26.38 26.09 41.94
N ARG A 53 26.84 26.42 40.73
CA ARG A 53 28.24 26.79 40.45
C ARG A 53 28.28 28.04 39.56
N PRO A 54 28.88 29.16 39.99
CA PRO A 54 29.35 29.45 41.35
C PRO A 54 28.18 29.71 42.33
N GLN A 55 28.30 29.26 43.58
CA GLN A 55 27.27 29.46 44.61
C GLN A 55 27.18 30.93 45.07
N SER A 56 28.30 31.65 45.03
CA SER A 56 28.40 33.06 45.38
C SER A 56 29.49 33.73 44.57
N GLY A 57 29.37 35.04 44.38
CA GLY A 57 30.37 35.82 43.67
C GLY A 57 30.08 37.30 43.73
N ILE A 58 30.93 38.10 43.07
CA ILE A 58 30.77 39.55 42.95
C ILE A 58 30.61 39.89 41.46
N ILE A 59 29.55 40.63 41.14
CA ILE A 59 29.25 41.09 39.78
C ILE A 59 29.60 42.58 39.69
N SER A 60 30.47 42.94 38.74
CA SER A 60 30.83 44.33 38.44
C SER A 60 29.60 45.17 38.07
N PRO A 61 29.66 46.51 38.17
CA PRO A 61 28.59 47.37 37.67
C PRO A 61 28.26 47.06 36.20
N LEU A 62 26.98 46.90 35.88
CA LEU A 62 26.46 46.54 34.55
C LEU A 62 26.97 45.23 33.92
N ALA A 63 27.76 44.43 34.65
CA ALA A 63 28.24 43.15 34.16
C ALA A 63 27.20 42.03 34.34
N THR A 64 27.36 40.97 33.54
CA THR A 64 26.60 39.73 33.63
C THR A 64 27.49 38.61 34.14
N LEU A 65 26.88 37.63 34.80
CA LEU A 65 27.55 36.43 35.29
C LEU A 65 26.62 35.24 35.09
N THR A 66 27.12 34.20 34.45
CA THR A 66 26.41 32.93 34.23
C THR A 66 26.60 32.03 35.46
N VAL A 67 25.51 31.45 35.92
CA VAL A 67 25.47 30.47 37.00
C VAL A 67 24.92 29.16 36.46
N GLU A 68 25.63 28.07 36.68
CA GLU A 68 25.22 26.72 36.35
C GLU A 68 24.45 26.10 37.53
N ILE A 69 23.23 25.63 37.27
CA ILE A 69 22.41 24.85 38.18
C ILE A 69 22.46 23.39 37.74
N LEU A 70 23.05 22.54 38.58
CA LEU A 70 23.16 21.11 38.37
C LEU A 70 22.07 20.38 39.15
N TYR A 71 21.27 19.59 38.45
CA TYR A 71 20.25 18.73 39.04
C TYR A 71 20.79 17.31 39.24
N HIS A 72 20.54 16.74 40.42
CA HIS A 72 20.85 15.36 40.76
C HIS A 72 19.55 14.56 40.72
N SER A 73 19.42 13.69 39.72
CA SER A 73 18.27 12.81 39.60
C SER A 73 18.21 11.82 40.78
N PRO A 74 17.01 11.51 41.29
CA PRO A 74 16.85 10.51 42.35
C PRO A 74 17.30 9.12 41.86
N PRO A 75 17.94 8.31 42.73
CA PRO A 75 18.42 6.99 42.34
C PRO A 75 17.25 6.06 42.03
N GLY A 76 17.11 5.64 40.77
CA GLY A 76 16.12 4.66 40.32
C GLY A 76 15.01 5.20 39.41
N SER A 77 14.97 6.50 39.10
CA SER A 77 14.04 7.06 38.12
C SER A 77 14.69 8.15 37.27
N ASP A 78 14.56 8.02 35.95
CA ASP A 78 15.09 8.99 34.97
C ASP A 78 14.22 10.27 34.87
N LEU A 79 13.06 10.29 35.54
CA LEU A 79 12.12 11.41 35.56
C LEU A 79 12.10 12.12 36.93
N PRO A 80 11.96 13.46 36.95
CA PRO A 80 11.78 14.23 38.18
C PRO A 80 10.37 13.99 38.77
N HIS A 81 10.22 14.24 40.09
CA HIS A 81 8.96 14.02 40.81
C HIS A 81 7.79 14.91 40.37
N SER A 82 8.09 16.11 39.87
CA SER A 82 7.13 16.98 39.18
C SER A 82 7.77 17.50 37.89
N PHE A 83 7.03 17.38 36.78
CA PHE A 83 7.38 17.87 35.45
C PHE A 83 6.12 18.41 34.77
N PRO A 84 6.22 19.38 33.85
CA PRO A 84 7.45 20.03 33.37
C PRO A 84 8.01 21.08 34.34
N HIS A 85 7.19 21.59 35.25
CA HIS A 85 7.59 22.60 36.25
C HIS A 85 7.97 21.95 37.57
N SER A 86 9.07 22.41 38.18
CA SER A 86 9.40 22.05 39.55
C SER A 86 8.69 22.97 40.54
N ASP A 87 8.24 22.42 41.68
CA ASP A 87 7.78 23.22 42.83
C ASP A 87 8.95 23.73 43.70
N ASP A 88 10.19 23.45 43.27
CA ASP A 88 11.39 23.76 44.02
C ASP A 88 11.74 25.24 43.90
N SER A 89 12.00 25.89 45.04
CA SER A 89 12.33 27.31 45.11
C SER A 89 13.80 27.57 45.44
N PHE A 90 14.30 28.68 44.89
CA PHE A 90 15.65 29.16 45.06
C PHE A 90 15.61 30.52 45.74
N LEU A 91 16.59 30.78 46.62
CA LEU A 91 16.76 32.07 47.26
C LEU A 91 18.02 32.73 46.72
N LEU A 92 17.84 33.84 46.01
CA LEU A 92 18.92 34.71 45.56
C LEU A 92 19.08 35.86 46.55
N HIS A 93 20.16 35.83 47.32
CA HIS A 93 20.54 36.91 48.21
C HIS A 93 21.48 37.86 47.46
N SER A 94 21.22 39.16 47.53
CA SER A 94 22.05 40.19 46.90
C SER A 94 22.34 41.35 47.86
N VAL A 95 23.58 41.84 47.83
CA VAL A 95 24.09 42.89 48.72
C VAL A 95 25.04 43.80 47.96
N VAL A 96 24.91 45.11 48.11
CA VAL A 96 25.85 46.07 47.53
C VAL A 96 27.17 46.06 48.29
N VAL A 97 28.30 45.96 47.58
CA VAL A 97 29.63 45.90 48.20
C VAL A 97 30.54 47.02 47.65
N PRO A 98 30.42 48.26 48.17
CA PRO A 98 31.26 49.36 47.72
C PRO A 98 32.74 49.08 48.05
N GLY A 99 33.63 49.18 47.05
CA GLY A 99 35.09 49.08 47.22
C GLY A 99 35.73 47.70 46.96
N ALA A 100 34.96 46.68 46.57
CA ALA A 100 35.54 45.42 46.12
C ALA A 100 36.22 45.59 44.74
N ALA A 101 37.56 45.70 44.73
CA ALA A 101 38.35 45.78 43.50
C ALA A 101 38.54 44.40 42.88
N ILE A 102 38.10 44.23 41.64
CA ILE A 102 38.15 42.98 40.89
C ILE A 102 39.57 42.82 40.34
N LYS A 103 40.39 41.96 40.95
CA LYS A 103 41.79 41.81 40.54
C LYS A 103 42.05 40.62 39.61
N GLU A 104 41.32 39.51 39.68
CA GLU A 104 41.42 38.42 38.70
C GLU A 104 40.11 37.60 38.66
N PRO A 105 39.68 37.09 37.48
CA PRO A 105 38.40 36.38 37.34
C PRO A 105 38.36 35.02 38.07
N SER A 106 39.48 34.32 38.21
CA SER A 106 39.56 32.99 38.83
C SER A 106 39.39 33.00 40.36
N SER A 107 39.75 34.09 41.04
CA SER A 107 39.65 34.22 42.51
C SER A 107 38.32 34.83 43.00
N MET A 108 37.37 35.13 42.10
CA MET A 108 36.10 35.80 42.44
C MET A 108 35.05 34.87 43.05
N PHE A 109 35.19 33.57 42.82
CA PHE A 109 34.12 32.59 43.03
C PHE A 109 34.22 31.81 44.35
N ASP A 110 35.39 31.85 45.01
CA ASP A 110 35.72 30.90 46.08
C ASP A 110 35.78 31.53 47.50
N ALA A 111 35.50 32.83 47.65
CA ALA A 111 35.75 33.52 48.93
C ALA A 111 34.84 34.72 49.24
N VAL A 112 33.52 34.66 48.95
CA VAL A 112 32.59 35.65 49.51
C VAL A 112 32.21 35.25 50.94
N PRO A 113 32.52 36.05 51.99
CA PRO A 113 32.21 35.70 53.37
C PRO A 113 30.70 35.55 53.59
N SER A 114 30.28 34.45 54.22
CA SER A 114 28.87 34.17 54.54
C SER A 114 28.21 35.28 55.36
N ASP A 115 29.01 35.99 56.16
CA ASP A 115 28.57 37.04 57.07
C ASP A 115 28.01 38.27 56.33
N TRP A 116 28.38 38.48 55.07
CA TRP A 116 27.87 39.58 54.24
C TRP A 116 26.38 39.47 53.95
N PHE A 117 25.83 38.25 53.99
CA PHE A 117 24.42 37.97 53.74
C PHE A 117 23.60 37.87 55.04
N THR A 118 24.18 38.24 56.19
CA THR A 118 23.49 38.26 57.48
C THR A 118 22.95 39.66 57.82
N THR A 119 21.73 39.74 58.35
CA THR A 119 20.95 40.97 58.56
C THR A 119 21.52 41.95 59.59
N LYS A 120 22.67 41.65 60.21
CA LYS A 120 23.17 42.42 61.35
C LYS A 120 23.90 43.72 60.95
N LYS A 121 24.30 43.92 59.68
CA LYS A 121 25.09 45.11 59.25
C LYS A 121 24.79 45.68 57.85
N LYS A 122 24.08 44.99 56.95
CA LYS A 122 23.84 45.43 55.56
C LYS A 122 22.41 45.10 55.12
N GLN A 123 21.82 45.92 54.22
CA GLN A 123 20.53 45.61 53.60
C GLN A 123 20.71 44.48 52.58
N VAL A 124 20.09 43.33 52.86
CA VAL A 124 20.11 42.15 51.99
C VAL A 124 18.78 42.09 51.23
N PHE A 125 18.85 41.99 49.92
CA PHE A 125 17.67 41.77 49.08
C PHE A 125 17.56 40.28 48.77
N ILE A 126 16.36 39.72 48.96
CA ILE A 126 16.07 38.31 48.73
C ILE A 126 15.07 38.22 47.59
N ASP A 127 15.42 37.50 46.53
CA ASP A 127 14.51 37.16 45.43
C ASP A 127 14.25 35.64 45.45
N SER A 128 12.98 35.25 45.32
CA SER A 128 12.53 33.87 45.24
C SER A 128 11.84 33.54 43.91
N GLY A 129 11.97 34.42 42.90
CA GLY A 129 11.27 34.31 41.63
C GLY A 129 11.82 33.29 40.65
N ILE A 130 12.95 32.64 40.95
CA ILE A 130 13.58 31.64 40.07
C ILE A 130 12.74 30.36 40.10
N LYS A 131 12.26 29.96 38.92
CA LYS A 131 11.53 28.70 38.69
C LYS A 131 12.36 27.79 37.79
N ILE A 132 12.29 26.49 38.01
CA ILE A 132 12.90 25.51 37.10
C ILE A 132 11.80 24.90 36.22
N MET A 133 12.14 24.77 34.94
CA MET A 133 11.45 23.91 34.01
C MET A 133 12.40 22.79 33.60
N PHE A 134 11.94 21.55 33.64
CA PHE A 134 12.70 20.44 33.12
C PHE A 134 12.41 20.29 31.64
N VAL A 135 13.46 20.26 30.84
CA VAL A 135 13.40 20.11 29.38
C VAL A 135 14.24 18.89 29.03
N GLY A 136 13.75 17.98 28.20
CA GLY A 136 14.48 16.75 27.92
C GLY A 136 13.70 15.81 27.04
N ALA A 137 14.41 14.95 26.32
CA ALA A 137 13.81 13.86 25.54
C ALA A 137 12.83 12.98 26.36
N PRO A 138 13.17 12.50 27.57
CA PRO A 138 12.25 11.67 28.35
C PRO A 138 11.03 12.45 28.85
N ILE A 139 11.17 13.75 29.12
CA ILE A 139 10.08 14.61 29.58
C ILE A 139 9.12 14.90 28.44
N LEU A 140 9.64 15.30 27.27
CA LEU A 140 8.83 15.53 26.08
C LEU A 140 8.07 14.27 25.67
N ALA A 141 8.71 13.10 25.74
CA ALA A 141 8.04 11.83 25.48
C ALA A 141 6.87 11.60 26.43
N GLN A 142 7.06 11.85 27.73
CA GLN A 142 6.00 11.69 28.72
C GLN A 142 4.89 12.74 28.58
N LEU A 143 5.21 14.00 28.26
CA LEU A 143 4.22 15.04 28.00
C LEU A 143 3.37 14.74 26.76
N VAL A 144 3.98 14.21 25.70
CA VAL A 144 3.25 13.70 24.53
C VAL A 144 2.34 12.55 24.92
N LEU A 145 2.80 11.67 25.83
CA LEU A 145 1.97 10.58 26.34
C LEU A 145 0.77 11.07 27.15
N ASP A 146 0.97 12.09 27.99
CA ASP A 146 -0.06 12.68 28.84
C ASP A 146 -1.04 13.57 28.05
N GLY A 147 -0.60 14.09 26.89
CA GLY A 147 -1.43 14.82 25.93
C GLY A 147 -1.57 16.31 26.19
N SER A 148 -0.73 16.89 27.06
CA SER A 148 -0.75 18.31 27.43
C SER A 148 -0.14 19.20 26.35
N MET A 149 -0.95 19.73 25.42
CA MET A 149 -0.46 20.54 24.29
C MET A 149 0.28 21.81 24.71
N ASP A 150 -0.24 22.54 25.70
CA ASP A 150 0.36 23.80 26.15
C ASP A 150 1.75 23.59 26.76
N GLU A 151 1.89 22.52 27.55
CA GLU A 151 3.16 22.12 28.17
C GLU A 151 4.18 21.65 27.12
N ILE A 152 3.74 20.90 26.10
CA ILE A 152 4.61 20.48 25.00
C ILE A 152 5.11 21.72 24.24
N ARG A 153 4.22 22.65 23.90
CA ARG A 153 4.59 23.90 23.20
C ARG A 153 5.60 24.70 24.01
N GLU A 154 5.34 24.89 25.29
CA GLU A 154 6.22 25.68 26.17
C GLU A 154 7.61 25.05 26.27
N VAL A 155 7.70 23.72 26.45
CA VAL A 155 8.98 23.00 26.52
C VAL A 155 9.74 23.08 25.19
N LEU A 156 9.05 23.01 24.04
CA LEU A 156 9.66 23.16 22.72
C LEU A 156 10.14 24.59 22.45
N GLU A 157 9.35 25.62 22.77
CA GLU A 157 9.74 27.03 22.61
C GLU A 157 10.93 27.44 23.50
N LYS A 158 11.04 26.84 24.69
CA LYS A 158 12.12 27.09 25.65
C LYS A 158 13.35 26.21 25.44
N SER A 159 13.24 25.18 24.61
CA SER A 159 14.38 24.36 24.22
C SER A 159 15.35 25.14 23.33
N ASP A 160 16.65 24.87 23.47
CA ASP A 160 17.67 25.53 22.66
C ASP A 160 17.55 25.09 21.19
N ALA A 161 17.51 26.04 20.25
CA ALA A 161 17.38 25.76 18.82
C ALA A 161 18.51 24.89 18.25
N ALA A 162 19.68 24.88 18.88
CA ALA A 162 20.78 23.98 18.50
C ALA A 162 20.48 22.51 18.79
N TRP A 163 19.62 22.26 19.78
CA TRP A 163 19.12 20.95 20.14
C TRP A 163 17.73 20.78 19.52
N ARG A 164 17.64 19.99 18.45
CA ARG A 164 16.36 19.66 17.79
C ARG A 164 15.47 18.81 18.71
N ALA A 165 14.89 19.45 19.72
CA ALA A 165 14.14 18.79 20.78
C ALA A 165 12.92 18.04 20.25
N VAL A 166 12.36 18.47 19.11
CA VAL A 166 11.23 17.81 18.44
C VAL A 166 11.59 16.41 17.93
N ASP A 167 12.85 16.19 17.54
CA ASP A 167 13.36 14.91 17.05
C ASP A 167 13.77 13.97 18.19
N SER A 168 13.46 14.34 19.44
CA SER A 168 13.78 13.53 20.61
C SER A 168 13.11 12.16 20.54
N VAL A 169 13.81 11.17 21.07
CA VAL A 169 13.32 9.81 21.21
C VAL A 169 13.05 9.49 22.68
N ASP A 170 12.04 8.66 22.92
CA ASP A 170 11.79 8.10 24.25
C ASP A 170 12.88 7.08 24.65
N ALA A 171 12.75 6.52 25.86
CA ALA A 171 13.65 5.47 26.37
C ALA A 171 13.65 4.19 25.50
N TYR A 172 12.68 4.08 24.60
CA TYR A 172 12.45 2.94 23.74
C TYR A 172 12.94 3.16 22.30
N GLY A 173 13.41 4.35 21.96
CA GLY A 173 13.88 4.74 20.63
C GLY A 173 12.77 5.18 19.68
N GLN A 174 11.59 5.54 20.19
CA GLN A 174 10.46 6.05 19.42
C GLN A 174 10.44 7.58 19.48
N THR A 175 10.37 8.22 18.32
CA THR A 175 10.30 9.69 18.21
C THR A 175 8.98 10.24 18.75
N LEU A 176 8.96 11.51 19.17
CA LEU A 176 7.73 12.20 19.60
C LEU A 176 6.59 12.12 18.57
N LEU A 177 6.92 12.26 17.28
CA LEU A 177 5.93 12.20 16.19
C LEU A 177 5.23 10.83 16.14
N HIS A 178 5.98 9.73 16.24
CA HIS A 178 5.43 8.38 16.32
C HIS A 178 4.57 8.13 17.56
N LEU A 179 4.90 8.74 18.72
CA LEU A 179 4.07 8.62 19.92
C LEU A 179 2.73 9.32 19.72
N ALA A 180 2.73 10.54 19.16
CA ALA A 180 1.51 11.28 18.86
C ALA A 180 0.61 10.54 17.84
N ILE A 181 1.21 9.90 16.83
CA ILE A 181 0.49 9.09 15.85
C ILE A 181 -0.11 7.83 16.50
N ALA A 182 0.63 7.15 17.38
CA ALA A 182 0.14 5.97 18.10
C ALA A 182 -1.07 6.27 19.01
N GLN A 183 -1.22 7.53 19.45
CA GLN A 183 -2.39 8.00 20.20
C GLN A 183 -3.53 8.53 19.33
N SER A 184 -3.36 8.56 18.00
CA SER A 184 -4.31 9.18 17.06
C SER A 184 -4.61 10.66 17.37
N ARG A 185 -3.63 11.40 17.90
CA ARG A 185 -3.79 12.82 18.29
C ARG A 185 -3.29 13.74 17.18
N ALA A 186 -4.17 14.03 16.21
CA ALA A 186 -3.85 14.94 15.10
C ALA A 186 -3.41 16.33 15.57
N ASP A 187 -4.00 16.84 16.67
CA ASP A 187 -3.65 18.15 17.22
C ASP A 187 -2.19 18.23 17.70
N ILE A 188 -1.69 17.16 18.32
CA ILE A 188 -0.30 17.08 18.78
C ILE A 188 0.63 16.89 17.58
N VAL A 189 0.23 16.09 16.59
CA VAL A 189 0.98 15.95 15.34
C VAL A 189 1.12 17.30 14.64
N GLN A 190 0.04 18.09 14.56
CA GLN A 190 0.07 19.42 13.97
C GLN A 190 1.01 20.34 14.76
N LEU A 191 0.92 20.35 16.09
CA LEU A 191 1.82 21.12 16.95
C LEU A 191 3.29 20.74 16.70
N LEU A 192 3.60 19.45 16.66
CA LEU A 192 4.97 19.00 16.41
C LEU A 192 5.45 19.42 15.03
N LEU A 193 4.59 19.34 14.00
CA LEU A 193 4.90 19.76 12.63
C LEU A 193 5.18 21.27 12.50
N GLU A 194 4.59 22.12 13.34
CA GLU A 194 4.90 23.57 13.39
C GLU A 194 6.38 23.85 13.67
N PHE A 195 7.08 22.94 14.36
CA PHE A 195 8.49 23.05 14.69
C PHE A 195 9.43 22.30 13.72
N GLU A 196 8.96 21.95 12.52
CA GLU A 196 9.73 21.28 11.45
C GLU A 196 10.52 20.03 11.89
N PRO A 197 9.83 18.98 12.40
CA PRO A 197 10.47 17.73 12.78
C PRO A 197 10.99 16.99 11.57
N ASP A 198 11.89 16.04 11.79
CA ASP A 198 12.24 15.05 10.79
C ASP A 198 11.03 14.13 10.49
N VAL A 199 10.32 14.45 9.41
CA VAL A 199 9.15 13.71 8.92
C VAL A 199 9.48 12.31 8.41
N GLU A 200 10.78 12.00 8.21
CA GLU A 200 11.28 10.69 7.81
C GLU A 200 11.98 9.93 8.95
N ALA A 201 11.89 10.45 10.18
CA ALA A 201 12.49 9.82 11.34
C ALA A 201 12.00 8.38 11.48
N GLN A 202 12.87 7.46 11.88
CA GLN A 202 12.53 6.04 11.96
C GLN A 202 12.06 5.67 13.35
N SER A 203 10.96 4.93 13.44
CA SER A 203 10.57 4.25 14.67
C SER A 203 11.55 3.12 15.02
N ARG A 204 11.42 2.56 16.22
CA ARG A 204 12.08 1.31 16.64
C ARG A 204 11.95 0.18 15.61
N SER A 205 10.79 0.08 14.96
CA SER A 205 10.51 -0.93 13.94
C SER A 205 11.10 -0.61 12.56
N GLY A 206 11.77 0.53 12.41
CA GLY A 206 12.26 1.05 11.13
C GLY A 206 11.16 1.64 10.24
N SER A 207 9.96 1.89 10.79
CA SER A 207 8.83 2.46 10.07
C SER A 207 8.91 3.99 10.06
N SER A 208 8.44 4.62 8.97
CA SER A 208 8.27 6.07 8.93
C SER A 208 6.99 6.53 9.64
N PRO A 209 6.87 7.82 9.98
CA PRO A 209 5.65 8.38 10.55
C PRO A 209 4.46 8.22 9.59
N LEU A 210 4.69 8.37 8.28
CA LEU A 210 3.66 8.17 7.26
C LEU A 210 3.22 6.70 7.17
N GLU A 211 4.16 5.75 7.27
CA GLU A 211 3.85 4.32 7.32
C GLU A 211 3.03 3.98 8.56
N ALA A 212 3.42 4.50 9.74
CA ALA A 212 2.68 4.31 10.98
C ALA A 212 1.25 4.87 10.88
N ALA A 213 1.10 6.12 10.42
CA ALA A 213 -0.20 6.75 10.24
C ALA A 213 -1.08 5.99 9.22
N SER A 214 -0.47 5.47 8.16
CA SER A 214 -1.16 4.65 7.14
C SER A 214 -1.61 3.30 7.69
N ALA A 215 -0.89 2.70 8.63
CA ALA A 215 -1.29 1.46 9.29
C ALA A 215 -2.50 1.67 10.21
N PHE A 216 -2.51 2.77 10.98
CA PHE A 216 -3.63 3.11 11.87
C PHE A 216 -4.87 3.60 11.11
N GLY A 217 -4.70 4.16 9.91
CA GLY A 217 -5.81 4.62 9.08
C GLY A 217 -6.22 6.07 9.31
N GLU A 218 -5.35 6.87 9.92
CA GLU A 218 -5.63 8.23 10.33
C GLU A 218 -5.47 9.20 9.14
N ALA A 219 -6.57 9.43 8.41
CA ALA A 219 -6.56 10.22 7.18
C ALA A 219 -6.07 11.68 7.40
N LEU A 220 -6.47 12.32 8.49
CA LEU A 220 -6.06 13.70 8.81
C LEU A 220 -4.55 13.79 9.08
N ILE A 221 -4.01 12.84 9.85
CA ILE A 221 -2.58 12.76 10.16
C ILE A 221 -1.78 12.53 8.87
N VAL A 222 -2.26 11.63 8.00
CA VAL A 222 -1.64 11.38 6.69
C VAL A 222 -1.67 12.64 5.82
N GLU A 223 -2.77 13.38 5.79
CA GLU A 223 -2.86 14.64 5.04
C GLU A 223 -1.87 15.68 5.56
N LEU A 224 -1.75 15.84 6.88
CA LEU A 224 -0.79 16.75 7.51
C LEU A 224 0.65 16.38 7.17
N LEU A 225 1.01 15.10 7.25
CA LEU A 225 2.36 14.61 6.91
C LEU A 225 2.67 14.81 5.41
N LEU A 226 1.72 14.53 4.53
CA LEU A 226 1.88 14.75 3.09
C LEU A 226 1.97 16.24 2.72
N ALA A 227 1.32 17.12 3.48
CA ALA A 227 1.47 18.57 3.31
C ALA A 227 2.90 19.05 3.61
N HIS A 228 3.58 18.40 4.57
CA HIS A 228 4.97 18.67 4.95
C HIS A 228 6.00 17.86 4.13
N ARG A 229 5.60 17.39 2.94
CA ARG A 229 6.46 16.66 1.97
C ARG A 229 7.02 15.32 2.46
N ALA A 230 6.29 14.61 3.32
CA ALA A 230 6.65 13.23 3.67
C ALA A 230 6.74 12.33 2.42
N CYS A 231 7.71 11.41 2.41
CA CYS A 231 7.98 10.49 1.33
C CYS A 231 6.86 9.45 1.21
N THR A 232 6.26 9.35 0.02
CA THR A 232 5.20 8.38 -0.26
C THR A 232 5.74 6.98 -0.58
N GLU A 233 7.05 6.84 -0.78
CA GLU A 233 7.68 5.58 -1.15
C GLU A 233 8.10 4.75 0.06
N ARG A 234 8.33 3.45 -0.16
CA ARG A 234 8.77 2.52 0.88
C ARG A 234 10.24 2.80 1.23
N LEU A 235 10.53 2.91 2.53
CA LEU A 235 11.92 2.95 3.01
C LEU A 235 12.62 1.60 2.80
N GLU A 236 13.93 1.60 2.59
CA GLU A 236 14.70 0.37 2.32
C GLU A 236 14.52 -0.71 3.41
N PHE A 237 14.44 -0.27 4.67
CA PHE A 237 14.32 -1.15 5.85
C PHE A 237 12.89 -1.63 6.10
N ALA A 238 11.88 -0.89 5.64
CA ALA A 238 10.48 -1.22 5.83
C ALA A 238 10.05 -2.41 4.94
N THR A 239 9.31 -3.34 5.54
CA THR A 239 8.73 -4.48 4.81
C THR A 239 7.66 -4.03 3.83
N TRP A 240 6.83 -3.09 4.26
CA TRP A 240 5.69 -2.54 3.53
C TRP A 240 5.80 -1.03 3.48
N GLY A 241 5.49 -0.44 2.33
CA GLY A 241 5.37 1.02 2.19
C GLY A 241 4.00 1.55 2.64
N PRO A 242 3.81 2.87 2.68
CA PRO A 242 2.55 3.51 3.11
C PRO A 242 1.32 2.98 2.37
N ILE A 243 1.42 2.86 1.03
CA ILE A 243 0.34 2.36 0.17
C ILE A 243 -0.04 0.90 0.46
N HIS A 244 0.93 0.08 0.87
CA HIS A 244 0.72 -1.33 1.21
C HIS A 244 -0.05 -1.47 2.52
N LEU A 245 0.34 -0.68 3.53
CA LEU A 245 -0.31 -0.66 4.85
C LEU A 245 -1.75 -0.14 4.74
N ALA A 246 -1.97 0.95 3.99
CA ALA A 246 -3.31 1.47 3.73
C ALA A 246 -4.20 0.45 3.00
N ALA A 247 -3.66 -0.24 1.99
CA ALA A 247 -4.38 -1.24 1.21
C ALA A 247 -4.75 -2.49 2.04
N GLY A 248 -3.83 -3.01 2.85
CA GLY A 248 -4.08 -4.16 3.74
C GLY A 248 -5.03 -3.83 4.89
N GLY A 249 -4.88 -2.64 5.49
CA GLY A 249 -5.77 -2.13 6.54
C GLY A 249 -7.20 -1.87 6.06
N GLY A 250 -7.39 -1.66 4.75
CA GLY A 250 -8.70 -1.32 4.18
C GLY A 250 -9.05 0.16 4.26
N HIS A 251 -8.04 1.02 4.48
CA HIS A 251 -8.20 2.45 4.69
C HIS A 251 -8.34 3.19 3.36
N THR A 252 -9.56 3.22 2.82
CA THR A 252 -9.87 3.76 1.48
C THR A 252 -9.52 5.24 1.32
N GLU A 253 -9.78 6.06 2.33
CA GLU A 253 -9.50 7.50 2.26
C GLU A 253 -8.00 7.80 2.34
N VAL A 254 -7.26 7.12 3.23
CA VAL A 254 -5.80 7.19 3.27
C VAL A 254 -5.20 6.78 1.92
N LEU A 255 -5.70 5.68 1.35
CA LEU A 255 -5.26 5.18 0.06
C LEU A 255 -5.52 6.20 -1.07
N ARG A 256 -6.69 6.84 -1.07
CA ARG A 256 -7.01 7.92 -2.03
C ARG A 256 -6.06 9.10 -1.90
N LEU A 257 -5.77 9.55 -0.68
CA LEU A 257 -4.87 10.66 -0.42
C LEU A 257 -3.44 10.36 -0.91
N LEU A 258 -2.92 9.16 -0.61
CA LEU A 258 -1.60 8.71 -1.08
C LEU A 258 -1.53 8.69 -2.61
N LEU A 259 -2.55 8.14 -3.27
CA LEU A 259 -2.62 8.08 -4.73
C LEU A 259 -2.73 9.48 -5.37
N LEU A 260 -3.50 10.38 -4.76
CA LEU A 260 -3.63 11.78 -5.22
C LEU A 260 -2.30 12.54 -5.13
N LYS A 261 -1.47 12.23 -4.12
CA LYS A 261 -0.15 12.83 -3.93
C LYS A 261 0.97 12.16 -4.72
N GLY A 262 0.65 11.22 -5.61
CA GLY A 262 1.60 10.63 -6.56
C GLY A 262 2.31 9.38 -6.05
N ALA A 263 1.78 8.70 -5.03
CA ALA A 263 2.32 7.41 -4.60
C ALA A 263 2.30 6.39 -5.76
N ASN A 264 3.39 5.65 -5.93
CA ASN A 264 3.48 4.62 -6.95
C ASN A 264 2.52 3.45 -6.64
N VAL A 265 1.52 3.27 -7.49
CA VAL A 265 0.46 2.24 -7.38
C VAL A 265 1.05 0.83 -7.39
N ASP A 266 2.08 0.62 -8.22
CA ASP A 266 2.73 -0.68 -8.43
C ASP A 266 4.01 -0.82 -7.60
N ALA A 267 4.16 -0.02 -6.54
CA ALA A 267 5.27 -0.16 -5.60
C ALA A 267 5.33 -1.60 -5.06
N LEU A 268 6.55 -2.13 -4.93
CA LEU A 268 6.78 -3.48 -4.43
C LEU A 268 7.19 -3.43 -2.96
N ALA A 269 6.50 -4.22 -2.13
CA ALA A 269 6.94 -4.58 -0.79
C ALA A 269 8.22 -5.43 -0.85
N LYS A 270 8.86 -5.64 0.31
CA LYS A 270 10.06 -6.49 0.43
C LYS A 270 9.82 -7.93 -0.04
N ASP A 271 8.59 -8.42 0.12
CA ASP A 271 8.14 -9.74 -0.34
C ASP A 271 7.77 -9.77 -1.84
N GLY A 272 7.86 -8.63 -2.52
CA GLY A 272 7.44 -8.44 -3.91
C GLY A 272 5.93 -8.33 -4.10
N ASN A 273 5.14 -8.27 -3.03
CA ASN A 273 3.71 -7.99 -3.12
C ASN A 273 3.49 -6.52 -3.50
N THR A 274 2.50 -6.24 -4.34
CA THR A 274 1.99 -4.87 -4.55
C THR A 274 0.86 -4.56 -3.58
N ALA A 275 0.45 -3.29 -3.47
CA ALA A 275 -0.74 -2.89 -2.72
C ALA A 275 -2.00 -3.67 -3.14
N LEU A 276 -2.12 -4.02 -4.44
CA LEU A 276 -3.25 -4.81 -4.94
C LEU A 276 -3.21 -6.26 -4.44
N HIS A 277 -2.04 -6.87 -4.25
CA HIS A 277 -1.94 -8.22 -3.67
C HIS A 277 -2.52 -8.22 -2.24
N LEU A 278 -2.11 -7.24 -1.42
CA LEU A 278 -2.55 -7.13 -0.03
C LEU A 278 -4.04 -6.78 0.09
N ALA A 279 -4.55 -5.88 -0.76
CA ALA A 279 -5.98 -5.57 -0.80
C ALA A 279 -6.83 -6.81 -1.13
N VAL A 280 -6.34 -7.67 -2.02
CA VAL A 280 -7.01 -8.93 -2.39
C VAL A 280 -6.90 -9.96 -1.27
N GLU A 281 -5.72 -10.10 -0.67
CA GLU A 281 -5.44 -11.02 0.44
C GLU A 281 -6.36 -10.76 1.65
N GLU A 282 -6.49 -9.47 2.02
CA GLU A 282 -7.32 -9.00 3.13
C GLU A 282 -8.80 -8.76 2.74
N ARG A 283 -9.21 -9.15 1.53
CA ARG A 283 -10.58 -9.00 0.99
C ARG A 283 -11.12 -7.56 1.00
N ARG A 284 -10.24 -6.57 0.87
CA ARG A 284 -10.56 -5.13 0.83
C ARG A 284 -11.02 -4.71 -0.57
N ARG A 285 -12.30 -4.98 -0.86
CA ARG A 285 -12.94 -4.74 -2.18
C ARG A 285 -12.84 -3.31 -2.66
N ASP A 286 -13.05 -2.34 -1.78
CA ASP A 286 -13.06 -0.92 -2.17
C ASP A 286 -11.65 -0.41 -2.44
N CYS A 287 -10.65 -0.83 -1.66
CA CYS A 287 -9.24 -0.56 -1.93
C CYS A 287 -8.80 -1.18 -3.27
N ALA A 288 -9.17 -2.43 -3.54
CA ALA A 288 -8.85 -3.08 -4.81
C ALA A 288 -9.51 -2.37 -6.00
N ARG A 289 -10.77 -1.92 -5.87
CA ARG A 289 -11.45 -1.12 -6.90
C ARG A 289 -10.72 0.20 -7.15
N LEU A 290 -10.32 0.91 -6.09
CA LEU A 290 -9.61 2.18 -6.20
C LEU A 290 -8.26 1.99 -6.89
N LEU A 291 -7.46 1.02 -6.47
CA LEU A 291 -6.17 0.69 -7.09
C LEU A 291 -6.32 0.36 -8.58
N LEU A 292 -7.29 -0.49 -8.93
CA LEU A 292 -7.55 -0.84 -10.34
C LEU A 292 -8.11 0.33 -11.15
N ALA A 293 -8.82 1.27 -10.51
CA ALA A 293 -9.30 2.48 -11.17
C ALA A 293 -8.16 3.48 -11.44
N THR A 294 -7.16 3.54 -10.57
CA THR A 294 -5.96 4.37 -10.74
C THR A 294 -4.89 3.73 -11.65
N GLY A 295 -5.18 2.55 -12.23
CA GLY A 295 -4.31 1.90 -13.21
C GLY A 295 -3.32 0.88 -12.64
N ALA A 296 -3.55 0.35 -11.43
CA ALA A 296 -2.74 -0.74 -10.87
C ALA A 296 -2.65 -1.93 -11.83
N ARG A 297 -1.46 -2.49 -11.99
CA ARG A 297 -1.25 -3.69 -12.81
C ARG A 297 -1.73 -4.94 -12.07
N ALA A 298 -2.75 -5.59 -12.62
CA ALA A 298 -3.31 -6.83 -12.08
C ALA A 298 -2.47 -8.09 -12.39
N ASP A 299 -1.41 -7.96 -13.18
CA ASP A 299 -0.58 -9.07 -13.66
C ASP A 299 0.80 -9.16 -12.99
N VAL A 300 1.08 -8.27 -12.02
CA VAL A 300 2.34 -8.30 -11.27
C VAL A 300 2.42 -9.61 -10.48
N ARG A 301 3.60 -10.23 -10.47
CA ARG A 301 3.85 -11.48 -9.76
C ARG A 301 4.65 -11.18 -8.51
N ASN A 302 4.20 -11.70 -7.37
CA ASN A 302 4.97 -11.57 -6.14
C ASN A 302 6.29 -12.35 -6.21
N VAL A 303 7.28 -11.95 -5.40
CA VAL A 303 8.61 -12.58 -5.44
C VAL A 303 8.56 -13.94 -4.76
N ARG A 304 7.79 -14.08 -3.66
CA ARG A 304 7.69 -15.32 -2.86
C ARG A 304 7.23 -16.52 -3.68
N ASP A 305 6.03 -16.46 -4.25
CA ASP A 305 5.36 -17.61 -4.89
C ASP A 305 5.20 -17.42 -6.41
N GLY A 306 5.47 -16.23 -6.93
CA GLY A 306 5.14 -15.86 -8.31
C GLY A 306 3.64 -15.74 -8.56
N ASN A 307 2.84 -15.63 -7.50
CA ASN A 307 1.39 -15.47 -7.56
C ASN A 307 1.04 -14.07 -8.05
N THR A 308 0.01 -13.96 -8.88
CA THR A 308 -0.64 -12.67 -9.20
C THR A 308 -1.79 -12.42 -8.23
N PRO A 309 -2.36 -11.20 -8.14
CA PRO A 309 -3.56 -10.94 -7.36
C PRO A 309 -4.71 -11.88 -7.71
N LEU A 310 -4.81 -12.30 -8.98
CA LEU A 310 -5.82 -13.29 -9.41
C LEU A 310 -5.61 -14.68 -8.80
N HIS A 311 -4.35 -15.12 -8.61
CA HIS A 311 -4.07 -16.38 -7.92
C HIS A 311 -4.50 -16.33 -6.44
N ILE A 312 -4.25 -15.19 -5.77
CA ILE A 312 -4.66 -14.99 -4.36
C ILE A 312 -6.19 -14.93 -4.25
N ALA A 313 -6.86 -14.19 -5.15
CA ALA A 313 -8.32 -14.16 -5.19
C ALA A 313 -8.91 -15.56 -5.42
N ALA A 314 -8.25 -16.37 -6.26
CA ALA A 314 -8.65 -17.73 -6.56
C ALA A 314 -8.46 -18.69 -5.38
N SER A 315 -7.36 -18.61 -4.62
CA SER A 315 -7.16 -19.43 -3.41
C SER A 315 -8.17 -19.09 -2.32
N LEU A 316 -8.52 -17.81 -2.19
CA LEU A 316 -9.49 -17.32 -1.20
C LEU A 316 -10.95 -17.63 -1.54
N GLY A 317 -11.25 -17.97 -2.79
CA GLY A 317 -12.62 -18.19 -3.25
C GLY A 317 -13.43 -16.89 -3.43
N ASP A 318 -12.80 -15.73 -3.54
CA ASP A 318 -13.52 -14.45 -3.65
C ASP A 318 -13.99 -14.17 -5.08
N GLU A 319 -15.22 -14.63 -5.36
CA GLU A 319 -15.89 -14.48 -6.65
C GLU A 319 -15.95 -13.03 -7.13
N TYR A 320 -16.21 -12.10 -6.21
CA TYR A 320 -16.32 -10.69 -6.54
C TYR A 320 -14.98 -10.15 -7.02
N MET A 321 -13.91 -10.48 -6.29
CA MET A 321 -12.58 -10.00 -6.60
C MET A 321 -12.06 -10.61 -7.92
N VAL A 322 -12.31 -11.90 -8.15
CA VAL A 322 -11.98 -12.55 -9.43
C VAL A 322 -12.70 -11.86 -10.59
N LYS A 323 -14.02 -11.60 -10.47
CA LYS A 323 -14.78 -10.88 -11.50
C LYS A 323 -14.23 -9.47 -11.74
N LEU A 324 -13.92 -8.74 -10.67
CA LEU A 324 -13.38 -7.39 -10.76
C LEU A 324 -12.01 -7.36 -11.48
N LEU A 325 -11.11 -8.27 -11.11
CA LEU A 325 -9.79 -8.40 -11.73
C LEU A 325 -9.89 -8.77 -13.21
N LEU A 326 -10.75 -9.74 -13.56
CA LEU A 326 -10.98 -10.13 -14.96
C LEU A 326 -11.62 -9.00 -15.77
N GLN A 327 -12.60 -8.28 -15.21
CA GLN A 327 -13.21 -7.12 -15.86
C GLN A 327 -12.19 -6.01 -16.14
N LYS A 328 -11.16 -5.89 -15.31
CA LYS A 328 -10.05 -4.95 -15.47
C LYS A 328 -8.88 -5.49 -16.30
N GLY A 329 -9.06 -6.64 -16.94
CA GLY A 329 -8.12 -7.19 -17.93
C GLY A 329 -7.00 -8.05 -17.34
N ALA A 330 -7.15 -8.56 -16.11
CA ALA A 330 -6.17 -9.48 -15.52
C ALA A 330 -6.03 -10.76 -16.37
N ASN A 331 -4.79 -11.18 -16.59
CA ASN A 331 -4.49 -12.35 -17.41
C ASN A 331 -4.60 -13.66 -16.59
N LYS A 332 -5.59 -14.49 -16.96
CA LYS A 332 -5.86 -15.79 -16.32
C LYS A 332 -4.87 -16.90 -16.67
N ASP A 333 -4.03 -16.71 -17.69
CA ASP A 333 -3.08 -17.70 -18.18
C ASP A 333 -1.70 -17.64 -17.51
N ILE A 334 -1.46 -16.62 -16.67
CA ILE A 334 -0.21 -16.48 -15.94
C ILE A 334 -0.04 -17.68 -15.00
N ARG A 335 1.17 -18.24 -14.99
CA ARG A 335 1.55 -19.34 -14.09
C ARG A 335 2.41 -18.82 -12.96
N ASN A 336 2.16 -19.31 -11.74
CA ASN A 336 3.01 -19.04 -10.59
C ASN A 336 4.34 -19.81 -10.66
N ARG A 337 5.20 -19.71 -9.63
CA ARG A 337 6.50 -20.44 -9.61
C ARG A 337 6.33 -21.96 -9.63
N VAL A 338 5.20 -22.46 -9.13
CA VAL A 338 4.84 -23.90 -9.15
C VAL A 338 4.34 -24.33 -10.54
N GLY A 339 4.10 -23.39 -11.45
CA GLY A 339 3.56 -23.66 -12.78
C GLY A 339 2.04 -23.77 -12.82
N LYS A 340 1.35 -23.46 -11.71
CA LYS A 340 -0.10 -23.48 -11.58
C LYS A 340 -0.69 -22.16 -12.07
N THR A 341 -1.82 -22.22 -12.75
CA THR A 341 -2.65 -21.06 -13.10
C THR A 341 -3.61 -20.72 -11.95
N ALA A 342 -4.27 -19.57 -12.01
CA ALA A 342 -5.30 -19.20 -11.02
C ALA A 342 -6.43 -20.25 -10.94
N TYR A 343 -6.75 -20.93 -12.05
CA TYR A 343 -7.69 -22.05 -12.07
C TYR A 343 -7.17 -23.26 -11.28
N ASP A 344 -5.93 -23.66 -11.52
CA ASP A 344 -5.34 -24.82 -10.82
C ASP A 344 -5.27 -24.59 -9.31
N VAL A 345 -5.00 -23.34 -8.89
CA VAL A 345 -5.09 -22.92 -7.50
C VAL A 345 -6.52 -23.01 -6.99
N ALA A 346 -7.51 -22.48 -7.70
CA ALA A 346 -8.92 -22.62 -7.28
C ALA A 346 -9.33 -24.09 -7.10
N VAL A 347 -8.87 -24.99 -7.97
CA VAL A 347 -9.15 -26.45 -7.88
C VAL A 347 -8.53 -27.07 -6.65
N GLU A 348 -7.26 -26.74 -6.35
CA GLU A 348 -6.55 -27.23 -5.18
C GLU A 348 -7.22 -26.82 -3.87
N TYR A 349 -7.75 -25.60 -3.80
CA TYR A 349 -8.48 -25.09 -2.65
C TYR A 349 -9.98 -25.43 -2.67
N GLY A 350 -10.46 -26.21 -3.65
CA GLY A 350 -11.85 -26.69 -3.74
C GLY A 350 -12.89 -25.59 -4.01
N GLN A 351 -12.50 -24.51 -4.66
CA GLN A 351 -13.35 -23.32 -4.87
C GLN A 351 -14.26 -23.49 -6.09
N ASN A 352 -15.23 -24.40 -6.00
CA ASN A 352 -16.09 -24.82 -7.11
C ASN A 352 -16.82 -23.66 -7.81
N ARG A 353 -17.21 -22.62 -7.06
CA ARG A 353 -17.92 -21.44 -7.59
C ARG A 353 -17.06 -20.61 -8.55
N LEU A 354 -15.74 -20.67 -8.41
CA LEU A 354 -14.81 -19.95 -9.28
C LEU A 354 -14.51 -20.70 -10.57
N PHE A 355 -14.84 -21.99 -10.64
CA PHE A 355 -14.45 -22.79 -11.78
C PHE A 355 -15.11 -22.32 -13.07
N ASP A 356 -16.37 -21.93 -13.02
CA ASP A 356 -17.12 -21.39 -14.15
C ASP A 356 -16.55 -20.05 -14.64
N ILE A 357 -16.05 -19.24 -13.71
CA ILE A 357 -15.52 -17.90 -13.98
C ILE A 357 -14.09 -17.97 -14.50
N LEU A 358 -13.28 -18.89 -13.97
CA LEU A 358 -11.86 -18.97 -14.28
C LEU A 358 -11.58 -19.82 -15.52
N ARG A 359 -12.24 -20.97 -15.76
CA ARG A 359 -11.99 -21.77 -16.99
C ARG A 359 -12.79 -23.07 -17.28
N LEU A 360 -13.79 -23.49 -16.50
CA LEU A 360 -14.54 -24.72 -16.83
C LEU A 360 -15.37 -24.59 -18.11
N GLY A 361 -15.78 -23.38 -18.49
CA GLY A 361 -16.39 -23.12 -19.79
C GLY A 361 -15.44 -23.48 -20.95
N ASP A 362 -14.17 -23.08 -20.89
CA ASP A 362 -13.16 -23.32 -21.94
C ASP A 362 -12.88 -24.83 -22.10
N SER A 363 -12.71 -25.59 -21.02
CA SER A 363 -12.39 -27.03 -21.08
C SER A 363 -13.54 -27.86 -21.63
N LEU A 364 -14.77 -27.54 -21.19
CA LEU A 364 -16.00 -28.12 -21.76
C LEU A 364 -16.14 -27.73 -23.24
N CYS A 365 -15.83 -26.49 -23.60
CA CYS A 365 -15.81 -26.02 -24.99
C CYS A 365 -14.78 -26.75 -25.87
N ILE A 366 -13.57 -27.02 -25.36
CA ILE A 366 -12.53 -27.76 -26.06
C ILE A 366 -12.92 -29.24 -26.24
N ALA A 367 -13.46 -29.88 -25.21
CA ALA A 367 -13.97 -31.25 -25.30
C ALA A 367 -15.11 -31.36 -26.33
N SER A 368 -16.02 -30.37 -26.31
CA SER A 368 -17.14 -30.25 -27.24
C SER A 368 -16.71 -30.00 -28.68
N ARG A 369 -15.67 -29.17 -28.89
CA ARG A 369 -15.03 -28.96 -30.19
C ARG A 369 -14.46 -30.26 -30.77
N LYS A 370 -13.83 -31.10 -29.95
CA LYS A 370 -13.25 -32.38 -30.38
C LYS A 370 -14.30 -33.49 -30.55
N GLY A 371 -15.45 -33.35 -29.90
CA GLY A 371 -16.51 -34.37 -29.89
C GLY A 371 -16.28 -35.48 -28.86
N GLU A 372 -15.47 -35.23 -27.82
CA GLU A 372 -15.09 -36.24 -26.83
C GLU A 372 -16.20 -36.43 -25.76
N VAL A 373 -17.30 -37.09 -26.12
CA VAL A 373 -18.50 -37.26 -25.27
C VAL A 373 -18.19 -37.75 -23.85
N ARG A 374 -17.27 -38.72 -23.71
CA ARG A 374 -16.86 -39.25 -22.39
C ARG A 374 -16.22 -38.19 -21.50
N THR A 375 -15.45 -37.28 -22.08
CA THR A 375 -14.83 -36.18 -21.33
C THR A 375 -15.84 -35.10 -20.98
N ILE A 376 -16.78 -34.81 -21.89
CA ILE A 376 -17.91 -33.90 -21.63
C ILE A 376 -18.72 -34.39 -20.43
N GLN A 377 -19.09 -35.68 -20.41
CA GLN A 377 -19.83 -36.27 -19.30
C GLN A 377 -19.06 -36.19 -17.98
N LYS A 378 -17.78 -36.58 -17.97
CA LYS A 378 -16.92 -36.47 -16.77
C LYS A 378 -16.80 -35.02 -16.28
N LEU A 379 -16.65 -34.05 -17.20
CA LEU A 379 -16.55 -32.64 -16.83
C LEU A 379 -17.85 -32.13 -16.21
N LEU A 380 -19.00 -32.52 -16.75
CA LEU A 380 -20.32 -32.18 -16.18
C LEU A 380 -20.57 -32.87 -14.84
N GLU A 381 -20.15 -34.13 -14.67
CA GLU A 381 -20.20 -34.85 -13.39
C GLU A 381 -19.29 -34.21 -12.33
N ASN A 382 -18.15 -33.68 -12.74
CA ASN A 382 -17.21 -32.94 -11.89
C ASN A 382 -17.67 -31.50 -11.60
N GLY A 383 -18.88 -31.11 -12.01
CA GLY A 383 -19.47 -29.82 -11.68
C GLY A 383 -19.15 -28.68 -12.65
N ALA A 384 -18.76 -28.96 -13.89
CA ALA A 384 -18.63 -27.91 -14.91
C ALA A 384 -19.99 -27.26 -15.22
N ALA A 385 -20.05 -25.92 -15.22
CA ALA A 385 -21.23 -25.23 -15.73
C ALA A 385 -21.50 -25.60 -17.17
N ILE A 386 -22.66 -26.20 -17.38
CA ILE A 386 -23.15 -26.59 -18.71
C ILE A 386 -23.27 -25.40 -19.67
N ASN A 387 -23.60 -24.22 -19.13
CA ASN A 387 -23.71 -22.96 -19.87
C ASN A 387 -22.45 -22.09 -19.77
N GLY A 388 -21.33 -22.67 -19.32
CA GLY A 388 -20.04 -21.99 -19.27
C GLY A 388 -19.64 -21.47 -20.65
N ARG A 389 -19.11 -20.25 -20.69
CA ARG A 389 -18.66 -19.57 -21.90
C ARG A 389 -17.14 -19.58 -22.00
N ASP A 390 -16.63 -19.68 -23.21
CA ASP A 390 -15.20 -19.56 -23.48
C ASP A 390 -14.76 -18.09 -23.61
N GLN A 391 -13.46 -17.86 -23.85
CA GLN A 391 -12.88 -16.53 -24.05
C GLN A 391 -13.47 -15.70 -25.22
N HIS A 392 -14.30 -16.32 -26.08
CA HIS A 392 -14.99 -15.66 -27.20
C HIS A 392 -16.51 -15.54 -26.94
N GLY A 393 -16.94 -15.79 -25.70
CA GLY A 393 -18.35 -15.80 -25.32
C GLY A 393 -19.12 -17.03 -25.82
N TRP A 394 -18.44 -18.04 -26.37
CA TRP A 394 -19.09 -19.23 -26.94
C TRP A 394 -19.35 -20.28 -25.87
N THR A 395 -20.53 -20.89 -25.91
CA THR A 395 -20.82 -22.07 -25.09
C THR A 395 -20.28 -23.34 -25.73
N ALA A 396 -20.26 -24.43 -24.95
CA ALA A 396 -19.93 -25.76 -25.43
C ALA A 396 -20.78 -26.17 -26.66
N LEU A 397 -22.05 -25.76 -26.67
CA LEU A 397 -22.98 -25.99 -27.79
C LEU A 397 -22.53 -25.25 -29.06
N HIS A 398 -22.08 -24.00 -28.97
CA HIS A 398 -21.58 -23.24 -30.12
C HIS A 398 -20.39 -23.96 -30.78
N ARG A 399 -19.43 -24.41 -29.96
CA ARG A 399 -18.22 -25.11 -30.43
C ARG A 399 -18.53 -26.46 -31.08
N ALA A 400 -19.37 -27.28 -30.44
CA ALA A 400 -19.79 -28.56 -31.00
C ALA A 400 -20.57 -28.38 -32.30
N SER A 401 -21.44 -27.37 -32.35
CA SER A 401 -22.29 -27.09 -33.51
C SER A 401 -21.48 -26.58 -34.71
N PHE A 402 -20.55 -25.66 -34.48
CA PHE A 402 -19.66 -25.15 -35.52
C PHE A 402 -18.78 -26.26 -36.12
N LYS A 403 -18.34 -27.24 -35.32
CA LYS A 403 -17.50 -28.36 -35.79
C LYS A 403 -18.27 -29.60 -36.24
N GLY A 404 -19.60 -29.57 -36.25
CA GLY A 404 -20.42 -30.70 -36.71
C GLY A 404 -20.40 -31.93 -35.80
N LYS A 405 -20.12 -31.76 -34.50
CA LYS A 405 -20.01 -32.90 -33.56
C LYS A 405 -21.38 -33.30 -33.02
N VAL A 406 -22.15 -34.01 -33.84
CA VAL A 406 -23.56 -34.39 -33.55
C VAL A 406 -23.72 -35.11 -32.20
N ASP A 407 -22.86 -36.06 -31.87
CA ASP A 407 -22.94 -36.80 -30.60
C ASP A 407 -22.67 -35.92 -29.38
N ALA A 408 -21.75 -34.95 -29.50
CA ALA A 408 -21.48 -33.99 -28.44
C ALA A 408 -22.66 -33.00 -28.29
N VAL A 409 -23.24 -32.53 -29.40
CA VAL A 409 -24.45 -31.70 -29.38
C VAL A 409 -25.59 -32.45 -28.70
N ARG A 410 -25.83 -33.72 -29.05
CA ARG A 410 -26.85 -34.56 -28.41
C ARG A 410 -26.62 -34.70 -26.91
N ALA A 411 -25.40 -35.04 -26.49
CA ALA A 411 -25.06 -35.21 -25.08
C ALA A 411 -25.23 -33.91 -24.26
N LEU A 412 -24.88 -32.76 -24.84
CA LEU A 412 -25.06 -31.46 -24.19
C LEU A 412 -26.55 -31.09 -24.06
N LEU A 413 -27.37 -31.37 -25.10
CA LEU A 413 -28.81 -31.14 -25.08
C LEU A 413 -29.54 -32.03 -24.07
N GLU A 414 -29.15 -33.29 -23.93
CA GLU A 414 -29.69 -34.22 -22.92
C GLU A 414 -29.40 -33.75 -21.49
N LYS A 415 -28.29 -33.03 -21.29
CA LYS A 415 -27.91 -32.47 -19.99
C LYS A 415 -28.56 -31.11 -19.69
N GLY A 416 -29.38 -30.58 -20.61
CA GLY A 416 -30.15 -29.36 -20.40
C GLY A 416 -29.39 -28.06 -20.69
N ILE A 417 -28.43 -28.08 -21.64
CA ILE A 417 -27.76 -26.87 -22.09
C ILE A 417 -28.76 -25.88 -22.70
N ASP A 418 -28.54 -24.58 -22.49
CA ASP A 418 -29.37 -23.53 -23.10
C ASP A 418 -29.14 -23.45 -24.61
N ILE A 419 -30.17 -23.79 -25.37
CA ILE A 419 -30.18 -23.81 -26.85
C ILE A 419 -30.21 -22.38 -27.41
N GLY A 420 -30.86 -21.46 -26.69
CA GLY A 420 -31.05 -20.06 -27.08
C GLY A 420 -29.89 -19.15 -26.70
N ALA A 421 -28.84 -19.69 -26.08
CA ALA A 421 -27.69 -18.90 -25.65
C ALA A 421 -27.07 -18.13 -26.83
N LYS A 422 -26.87 -16.83 -26.64
CA LYS A 422 -26.23 -15.93 -27.62
C LYS A 422 -24.80 -15.58 -27.21
N ASP A 423 -23.89 -15.58 -28.19
CA ASP A 423 -22.53 -15.05 -28.04
C ASP A 423 -22.51 -13.51 -28.06
N GLU A 424 -21.31 -12.90 -27.98
CA GLU A 424 -21.13 -11.44 -27.98
C GLU A 424 -21.60 -10.76 -29.28
N ASP A 425 -21.61 -11.49 -30.40
CA ASP A 425 -22.08 -11.02 -31.71
C ASP A 425 -23.58 -11.33 -31.93
N GLY A 426 -24.25 -11.91 -30.93
CA GLY A 426 -25.65 -12.32 -30.96
C GLY A 426 -25.90 -13.64 -31.70
N TYR A 427 -24.85 -14.39 -32.04
CA TYR A 427 -24.96 -15.70 -32.68
C TYR A 427 -25.47 -16.74 -31.69
N THR A 428 -26.36 -17.62 -32.18
CA THR A 428 -26.76 -18.84 -31.47
C THR A 428 -26.05 -20.06 -32.06
N ALA A 429 -26.14 -21.21 -31.41
CA ALA A 429 -25.61 -22.46 -31.92
C ALA A 429 -26.14 -22.81 -33.34
N LEU A 430 -27.40 -22.44 -33.63
CA LEU A 430 -28.02 -22.63 -34.95
C LEU A 430 -27.34 -21.78 -36.04
N HIS A 431 -27.02 -20.51 -35.73
CA HIS A 431 -26.27 -19.65 -36.65
C HIS A 431 -24.88 -20.22 -36.95
N CYS A 432 -24.18 -20.72 -35.92
CA CYS A 432 -22.86 -21.33 -36.07
C CYS A 432 -22.90 -22.62 -36.92
N ALA A 433 -23.91 -23.47 -36.74
CA ALA A 433 -24.10 -24.68 -37.55
C ALA A 433 -24.43 -24.37 -39.01
N ALA A 434 -25.24 -23.34 -39.25
CA ALA A 434 -25.59 -22.87 -40.60
C ALA A 434 -24.38 -22.24 -41.31
N GLU A 435 -23.56 -21.45 -40.60
CA GLU A 435 -22.33 -20.85 -41.14
C GLU A 435 -21.29 -21.91 -41.54
N SER A 436 -21.17 -23.00 -40.77
CA SER A 436 -20.20 -24.06 -41.06
C SER A 436 -20.74 -25.23 -41.88
N GLY A 437 -21.97 -25.13 -42.40
CA GLY A 437 -22.54 -26.09 -43.33
C GLY A 437 -22.97 -27.43 -42.71
N GLN A 438 -23.21 -27.48 -41.39
CA GLN A 438 -23.45 -28.73 -40.66
C GLN A 438 -24.92 -29.11 -40.66
N THR A 439 -25.39 -29.76 -41.73
CA THR A 439 -26.80 -30.14 -41.96
C THR A 439 -27.42 -30.94 -40.81
N GLU A 440 -26.73 -31.98 -40.33
CA GLU A 440 -27.25 -32.87 -39.28
C GLU A 440 -27.40 -32.16 -37.92
N VAL A 441 -26.48 -31.25 -37.60
CA VAL A 441 -26.55 -30.44 -36.39
C VAL A 441 -27.71 -29.45 -36.47
N VAL A 442 -27.91 -28.81 -37.63
CA VAL A 442 -29.05 -27.90 -37.83
C VAL A 442 -30.37 -28.65 -37.62
N GLU A 443 -30.53 -29.82 -38.24
CA GLU A 443 -31.73 -30.65 -38.07
C GLU A 443 -31.96 -31.01 -36.60
N LEU A 444 -30.90 -31.43 -35.90
CA LEU A 444 -30.97 -31.79 -34.48
C LEU A 444 -31.36 -30.59 -33.59
N LEU A 445 -30.78 -29.41 -33.81
CA LEU A 445 -31.06 -28.21 -33.04
C LEU A 445 -32.50 -27.73 -33.25
N VAL A 446 -32.98 -27.71 -34.51
CA VAL A 446 -34.35 -27.30 -34.83
C VAL A 446 -35.37 -28.28 -34.22
N LYS A 447 -35.14 -29.59 -34.36
CA LYS A 447 -35.98 -30.62 -33.72
C LYS A 447 -36.03 -30.52 -32.19
N LYS A 448 -35.00 -29.93 -31.58
CA LYS A 448 -34.90 -29.70 -30.14
C LYS A 448 -35.42 -28.32 -29.71
N GLY A 449 -36.04 -27.57 -30.61
CA GLY A 449 -36.71 -26.31 -30.32
C GLY A 449 -35.81 -25.08 -30.42
N ALA A 450 -34.72 -25.12 -31.18
CA ALA A 450 -33.94 -23.92 -31.48
C ALA A 450 -34.81 -22.90 -32.26
N GLU A 451 -34.78 -21.64 -31.83
CA GLU A 451 -35.51 -20.55 -32.47
C GLU A 451 -34.91 -20.26 -33.86
N VAL A 452 -35.67 -20.57 -34.92
CA VAL A 452 -35.22 -20.47 -36.32
C VAL A 452 -35.08 -19.03 -36.78
N ASP A 453 -35.95 -18.15 -36.28
CA ASP A 453 -36.00 -16.72 -36.62
C ASP A 453 -35.13 -15.85 -35.71
N ALA A 454 -34.34 -16.46 -34.82
CA ALA A 454 -33.41 -15.73 -33.97
C ALA A 454 -32.46 -14.90 -34.86
N ARG A 455 -32.24 -13.64 -34.46
CA ARG A 455 -31.36 -12.71 -35.18
C ARG A 455 -30.09 -12.42 -34.39
N THR A 456 -28.98 -12.35 -35.13
CA THR A 456 -27.69 -11.81 -34.65
C THR A 456 -27.78 -10.30 -34.40
N ASN A 457 -26.75 -9.72 -33.77
CA ASN A 457 -26.69 -8.27 -33.54
C ASN A 457 -26.68 -7.45 -34.85
N LYS A 458 -26.34 -8.08 -35.98
CA LYS A 458 -26.40 -7.50 -37.33
C LYS A 458 -27.75 -7.68 -38.01
N GLY A 459 -28.75 -8.20 -37.30
CA GLY A 459 -30.08 -8.46 -37.83
C GLY A 459 -30.17 -9.67 -38.77
N VAL A 460 -29.11 -10.48 -38.87
CA VAL A 460 -29.04 -11.63 -39.78
C VAL A 460 -29.57 -12.88 -39.08
N ALA A 461 -30.44 -13.63 -39.74
CA ALA A 461 -30.97 -14.93 -39.30
C ALA A 461 -30.18 -16.12 -39.88
N ALA A 462 -30.28 -17.30 -39.27
CA ALA A 462 -29.57 -18.51 -39.72
C ALA A 462 -29.91 -18.90 -41.18
N LEU A 463 -31.15 -18.68 -41.62
CA LEU A 463 -31.59 -18.93 -43.00
C LEU A 463 -30.81 -18.07 -44.01
N GLN A 464 -30.63 -16.78 -43.71
CA GLN A 464 -29.92 -15.84 -44.59
C GLN A 464 -28.42 -16.20 -44.71
N ILE A 465 -27.81 -16.71 -43.63
CA ILE A 465 -26.44 -17.21 -43.65
C ILE A 465 -26.35 -18.42 -44.59
N ALA A 466 -27.26 -19.39 -44.47
CA ALA A 466 -27.28 -20.58 -45.31
C ALA A 466 -27.53 -20.27 -46.80
N GLU A 467 -28.40 -19.30 -47.11
CA GLU A 467 -28.64 -18.83 -48.48
C GLU A 467 -27.40 -18.14 -49.06
N SER A 468 -26.71 -17.30 -48.28
CA SER A 468 -25.50 -16.59 -48.73
C SER A 468 -24.34 -17.54 -49.06
N LEU A 469 -24.27 -18.68 -48.36
CA LEU A 469 -23.27 -19.73 -48.54
C LEU A 469 -23.73 -20.84 -49.50
N GLN A 470 -24.94 -20.72 -50.07
CA GLN A 470 -25.54 -21.67 -51.02
C GLN A 470 -25.75 -23.09 -50.46
N TYR A 471 -25.96 -23.22 -49.15
CA TYR A 471 -26.23 -24.51 -48.50
C TYR A 471 -27.70 -24.94 -48.64
N THR A 472 -28.03 -25.46 -49.82
CA THR A 472 -29.40 -25.86 -50.21
C THR A 472 -30.08 -26.87 -49.27
N GLY A 473 -29.31 -27.77 -48.65
CA GLY A 473 -29.82 -28.72 -47.65
C GLY A 473 -30.28 -28.02 -46.36
N ILE A 474 -29.47 -27.10 -45.84
CA ILE A 474 -29.77 -26.33 -44.63
C ILE A 474 -30.95 -25.39 -44.87
N THR A 475 -31.00 -24.72 -46.03
CA THR A 475 -32.12 -23.83 -46.36
C THR A 475 -33.44 -24.58 -46.43
N ARG A 476 -33.45 -25.82 -46.96
CA ARG A 476 -34.67 -26.65 -46.99
C ARG A 476 -35.15 -27.00 -45.59
N ILE A 477 -34.24 -27.39 -44.71
CA ILE A 477 -34.56 -27.73 -43.31
C ILE A 477 -35.14 -26.52 -42.57
N LEU A 478 -34.49 -25.36 -42.69
CA LEU A 478 -34.93 -24.13 -42.00
C LEU A 478 -36.26 -23.59 -42.54
N ILE A 479 -36.53 -23.73 -43.85
CA ILE A 479 -37.83 -23.34 -44.45
C ILE A 479 -38.94 -24.30 -44.05
N HIS A 480 -38.67 -25.61 -44.01
CA HIS A 480 -39.66 -26.63 -43.65
C HIS A 480 -40.18 -26.46 -42.22
N GLU A 481 -39.30 -26.10 -41.29
CA GLU A 481 -39.60 -25.98 -39.86
C GLU A 481 -39.98 -24.56 -39.42
N GLY A 482 -40.38 -23.69 -40.36
CA GLY A 482 -41.03 -22.41 -40.05
C GLY A 482 -40.20 -21.13 -40.22
N GLY A 483 -39.00 -21.19 -40.81
CA GLY A 483 -38.21 -19.99 -41.10
C GLY A 483 -38.91 -19.04 -42.08
N THR A 484 -39.24 -17.83 -41.63
CA THR A 484 -39.96 -16.84 -42.45
C THR A 484 -39.01 -16.16 -43.45
N LYS A 485 -39.36 -16.17 -44.74
CA LYS A 485 -38.72 -15.33 -45.77
C LYS A 485 -39.28 -13.91 -45.69
N ASP A 486 -39.01 -13.20 -44.61
CA ASP A 486 -39.46 -11.82 -44.50
C ASP A 486 -38.72 -10.91 -45.49
N ASN A 487 -39.49 -10.48 -46.49
CA ASN A 487 -39.07 -9.78 -47.69
C ASN A 487 -39.31 -8.27 -47.58
N THR A 488 -39.01 -7.66 -46.43
CA THR A 488 -39.25 -6.24 -46.15
C THR A 488 -37.95 -5.48 -45.90
N THR A 489 -37.42 -4.85 -46.97
CA THR A 489 -36.84 -3.49 -47.07
C THR A 489 -36.06 -2.95 -45.84
N LEU A 490 -34.77 -2.59 -45.87
CA LEU A 490 -33.97 -1.89 -46.88
C LEU A 490 -32.45 -2.10 -46.66
N ALA A 491 -31.72 -2.54 -47.69
CA ALA A 491 -30.50 -1.93 -48.23
C ALA A 491 -30.02 -2.78 -49.43
N PRO A 492 -29.66 -2.18 -50.57
CA PRO A 492 -29.36 -2.91 -51.79
C PRO A 492 -28.05 -3.70 -51.64
N ALA A 493 -28.07 -4.92 -52.18
CA ALA A 493 -26.95 -5.83 -52.22
C ALA A 493 -25.78 -5.27 -53.05
N THR A 494 -24.79 -4.66 -52.40
CA THR A 494 -23.44 -4.47 -52.96
C THR A 494 -22.33 -4.52 -51.90
N ALA A 495 -22.52 -5.29 -50.81
CA ALA A 495 -21.43 -5.64 -49.92
C ALA A 495 -21.50 -7.13 -49.62
N PRO A 496 -20.42 -7.92 -49.84
CA PRO A 496 -20.41 -9.31 -49.41
C PRO A 496 -20.66 -9.33 -47.90
N ILE A 497 -21.59 -10.19 -47.45
CA ILE A 497 -21.77 -10.47 -46.03
C ILE A 497 -20.39 -10.89 -45.51
N ARG A 498 -19.74 -10.01 -44.74
CA ARG A 498 -18.43 -10.30 -44.15
C ARG A 498 -18.63 -11.30 -43.03
N LEU A 499 -18.63 -12.58 -43.41
CA LEU A 499 -18.58 -13.74 -42.52
C LEU A 499 -17.33 -13.67 -41.64
N ARG A 500 -17.30 -14.45 -40.56
CA ARG A 500 -16.32 -14.33 -39.48
C ARG A 500 -14.93 -14.86 -39.90
N ASN A 501 -14.24 -14.15 -40.79
CA ASN A 501 -12.93 -14.55 -41.36
C ASN A 501 -11.81 -14.69 -40.31
N LYS A 502 -11.91 -14.01 -39.15
CA LYS A 502 -10.86 -14.05 -38.12
C LYS A 502 -10.75 -15.41 -37.40
N ILE A 503 -11.84 -16.17 -37.25
CA ILE A 503 -11.82 -17.46 -36.55
C ILE A 503 -11.38 -18.59 -37.51
N VAL A 504 -11.86 -18.57 -38.75
CA VAL A 504 -11.53 -19.60 -39.76
C VAL A 504 -10.03 -19.64 -40.06
N LEU A 505 -9.37 -18.48 -40.19
CA LEU A 505 -7.94 -18.39 -40.50
C LEU A 505 -7.03 -18.85 -39.33
N ALA A 506 -7.43 -18.59 -38.09
CA ALA A 506 -6.67 -19.03 -36.92
C ALA A 506 -6.77 -20.55 -36.69
N GLU A 507 -7.88 -21.17 -37.12
CA GLU A 507 -8.13 -22.60 -36.86
C GLU A 507 -7.53 -23.55 -37.90
N GLN A 508 -7.41 -23.13 -39.18
CA GLN A 508 -6.77 -23.94 -40.22
C GLN A 508 -5.25 -24.09 -40.02
N GLY A 509 -4.59 -23.09 -39.41
CA GLY A 509 -3.14 -23.14 -39.15
C GLY A 509 -2.70 -24.12 -38.06
N ALA A 510 -3.62 -24.60 -37.20
CA ALA A 510 -3.29 -25.49 -36.09
C ALA A 510 -3.34 -26.99 -36.46
N GLU A 511 -3.93 -27.37 -37.60
CA GLU A 511 -4.07 -28.77 -38.02
C GLU A 511 -2.84 -29.32 -38.80
N THR A 512 -1.97 -28.47 -39.34
CA THR A 512 -0.84 -28.91 -40.19
C THR A 512 0.50 -29.10 -39.47
N GLY A 513 0.51 -29.16 -38.13
CA GLY A 513 1.74 -29.16 -37.34
C GLY A 513 1.95 -30.37 -36.43
N ARG A 514 2.12 -31.59 -36.97
CA ARG A 514 2.86 -32.68 -36.29
C ARG A 514 3.04 -33.91 -37.19
N LEU A 515 4.30 -34.22 -37.54
CA LEU A 515 4.93 -35.54 -37.42
C LEU A 515 6.32 -35.51 -38.07
N LYS A 516 7.38 -35.64 -37.26
CA LYS A 516 8.56 -36.47 -37.55
C LYS A 516 9.28 -36.78 -36.24
N LYS A 517 8.93 -37.92 -35.64
CA LYS A 517 9.79 -38.66 -34.72
C LYS A 517 10.87 -39.32 -35.58
N SER A 518 12.14 -39.08 -35.27
CA SER A 518 13.27 -39.75 -35.91
C SER A 518 13.57 -41.06 -35.17
N THR A 519 13.59 -42.17 -35.89
CA THR A 519 14.23 -43.42 -35.47
C THR A 519 15.12 -43.94 -36.61
N ARG A 520 16.29 -44.44 -36.20
CA ARG A 520 17.51 -44.79 -36.93
C ARG A 520 17.38 -45.82 -38.08
N ALA A 521 18.22 -45.58 -39.10
CA ALA A 521 19.14 -46.49 -39.81
C ALA A 521 18.61 -47.74 -40.55
N ARG A 522 18.90 -47.86 -41.87
CA ARG A 522 20.09 -48.56 -42.43
C ARG A 522 20.02 -48.59 -43.97
N ALA A 523 21.20 -48.51 -44.59
CA ALA A 523 21.49 -48.36 -46.01
C ALA A 523 21.14 -49.55 -46.91
N LEU A 524 20.97 -49.30 -48.22
CA LEU A 524 21.68 -49.98 -49.33
C LEU A 524 21.34 -49.39 -50.72
N ARG A 525 22.37 -48.78 -51.35
CA ARG A 525 22.85 -48.79 -52.76
C ARG A 525 21.83 -48.64 -53.92
N SER A 526 21.90 -47.56 -54.73
CA SER A 526 22.77 -47.32 -55.92
C SER A 526 22.39 -48.23 -57.11
N SER A 527 22.41 -47.87 -58.40
CA SER A 527 22.82 -46.69 -59.19
C SER A 527 22.58 -47.10 -60.66
N PHE A 528 22.30 -46.15 -61.56
CA PHE A 528 22.71 -46.25 -62.98
C PHE A 528 22.93 -44.81 -63.48
N ASP A 529 24.15 -44.28 -63.48
CA ASP A 529 25.28 -44.45 -64.42
C ASP A 529 25.17 -43.57 -65.68
N ARG A 530 26.15 -42.66 -65.84
CA ARG A 530 26.68 -42.23 -67.13
C ARG A 530 28.15 -41.80 -67.00
N THR A 531 28.96 -42.49 -67.81
CA THR A 531 30.20 -42.06 -68.51
C THR A 531 31.55 -42.05 -67.79
N GLU A 532 32.25 -43.20 -67.91
CA GLU A 532 33.66 -43.47 -68.31
C GLU A 532 34.49 -42.37 -69.04
N PRO A 533 35.82 -42.54 -69.29
CA PRO A 533 36.94 -43.06 -68.46
C PRO A 533 38.32 -42.34 -68.70
N LEU A 534 39.41 -42.91 -68.12
CA LEU A 534 40.87 -42.80 -68.46
C LEU A 534 41.63 -41.53 -68.01
N ALA A 535 42.87 -41.53 -67.49
CA ALA A 535 43.96 -42.51 -67.40
C ALA A 535 44.89 -42.16 -66.19
N VAL A 536 45.38 -43.13 -65.41
CA VAL A 536 46.77 -43.68 -65.40
C VAL A 536 47.88 -42.67 -65.07
N LEU A 537 48.26 -42.56 -63.80
CA LEU A 537 49.50 -43.10 -63.20
C LEU A 537 49.47 -42.94 -61.67
#